data_AF-A0A348S3W5-F1
#
_entry.id   AF-A0A348S3W5-F1
#
_cell.length_a   1.000
_cell.length_b   1.000
_cell.length_c   1.000
_cell.angle_alpha   90.00
_cell.angle_beta   90.00
_cell.angle_gamma   90.00
#
_symmetry.space_group_name_H-M   'P 1'
#
loop_
_entity.id
_entity.type
_entity.pdbx_description
1 polymer ?
#
loop_
_entity_poly.entity_id
_entity_poly.type
_entity_poly.pdbx_seq_one_letter_code
_entity_poly.pdbx_strand_id
1 'polypeptide(L)'
;VRVQERLFTTKPIFLGVENAMKNPHTPCKLGTDAERARYVKKKVRQILNSEGEWDYDPVVQEVPMERVSVPVYQNRDGETLYWWKLKDTPKDMTDWSISHLQPALSVPDIVSKLGDGRLCVLDDCGKYKIYGKVLSAADRLHNGKIILSKWVRRMTQWRGRQVSDGIWQKRIQPLIRKRMDQKGAQVVKFIEKKNSIDVLLNHGKQTLNVPTDRHGIALWGAAVRKVAPSSCQTCNIVDTCKTLSIKTGTAMLWRRLKLIDADGIPTRRGRVVSFYSHGDGLAVAAALEDESYPLNDLIYDMANLHAGHRFSRDENRWSGRMAMRCHDAYGFQNIAGYLENGIPTQYGFGAEFIVMDVHSNGLNKYKWVTDFLGAGDIDRIIIEWRSLLRQTLHSPALEWERWIHFKELARKILDETESPTLKDLPPLEYEQKQRVNHALRMR
;
A
#
# COMPACT_ATOMS: atom_id res chain seq x y z
N VAL A 1 -15.96 20.46 -24.70
CA VAL A 1 -15.85 20.75 -23.25
C VAL A 1 -15.04 22.04 -23.07
N ARG A 2 -15.70 23.20 -22.88
CA ARG A 2 -15.03 24.45 -22.49
C ARG A 2 -15.04 24.51 -20.96
N VAL A 3 -14.04 23.93 -20.30
CA VAL A 3 -13.87 24.03 -18.85
C VAL A 3 -13.02 25.27 -18.57
N GLN A 4 -13.66 26.28 -17.98
CA GLN A 4 -13.07 27.43 -17.28
C GLN A 4 -12.00 28.25 -18.03
N GLU A 5 -12.43 29.35 -18.65
CA GLU A 5 -11.56 30.50 -18.93
C GLU A 5 -11.54 31.40 -17.69
N ARG A 6 -10.36 31.63 -17.09
CA ARG A 6 -10.23 32.65 -16.03
C ARG A 6 -10.19 34.04 -16.70
N LEU A 7 -10.78 35.04 -16.05
CA LEU A 7 -10.71 36.45 -16.47
C LEU A 7 -9.27 36.99 -16.66
N PHE A 8 -8.27 36.37 -16.02
CA PHE A 8 -6.89 36.89 -15.98
C PHE A 8 -5.80 35.89 -16.43
N THR A 9 -6.16 34.71 -16.94
CA THR A 9 -5.15 33.79 -17.48
C THR A 9 -5.69 32.90 -18.58
N THR A 10 -4.90 32.76 -19.64
CA THR A 10 -5.16 31.89 -20.80
C THR A 10 -4.68 30.46 -20.58
N LYS A 11 -4.04 30.14 -19.44
CA LYS A 11 -3.58 28.78 -19.16
C LYS A 11 -4.78 27.89 -18.79
N PRO A 12 -5.02 26.79 -19.53
CA PRO A 12 -6.10 25.87 -19.22
C PRO A 12 -5.85 25.18 -17.88
N ILE A 13 -6.91 25.00 -17.08
CA ILE A 13 -6.86 24.26 -15.81
C ILE A 13 -7.10 22.79 -16.12
N PHE A 14 -6.07 21.98 -15.94
CA PHE A 14 -6.18 20.53 -16.12
C PHE A 14 -6.69 19.87 -14.84
N LEU A 15 -7.79 19.11 -14.96
CA LEU A 15 -8.37 18.29 -13.90
C LEU A 15 -7.75 16.89 -13.85
N GLY A 16 -7.07 16.45 -14.91
CA GLY A 16 -6.48 15.11 -15.01
C GLY A 16 -7.49 14.04 -15.46
N VAL A 17 -8.45 14.44 -16.28
CA VAL A 17 -9.50 13.58 -16.89
C VAL A 17 -9.67 13.86 -18.38
N GLU A 18 -8.86 14.74 -18.96
CA GLU A 18 -9.04 15.24 -20.31
C GLU A 18 -8.92 14.13 -21.36
N ASN A 19 -7.99 13.19 -21.18
CA ASN A 19 -7.86 12.06 -22.08
C ASN A 19 -8.88 10.96 -21.77
N ALA A 20 -9.22 10.79 -20.49
CA ALA A 20 -10.24 9.87 -20.05
C ALA A 20 -11.62 10.22 -20.63
N MET A 21 -12.00 11.50 -20.62
CA MET A 21 -13.26 11.98 -21.20
C MET A 21 -13.28 11.90 -22.73
N LYS A 22 -12.14 12.10 -23.40
CA LYS A 22 -12.04 11.88 -24.86
C LYS A 22 -12.22 10.41 -25.24
N ASN A 23 -11.89 9.49 -24.32
CA ASN A 23 -11.91 8.05 -24.56
C ASN A 23 -12.63 7.34 -23.39
N PRO A 24 -13.95 7.50 -23.24
CA PRO A 24 -14.68 6.98 -22.08
C PRO A 24 -14.74 5.45 -22.07
N HIS A 25 -14.91 4.83 -23.24
CA HIS A 25 -15.07 3.38 -23.38
C HIS A 25 -13.73 2.68 -23.59
N THR A 26 -12.98 2.51 -22.50
CA THR A 26 -11.73 1.74 -22.51
C THR A 26 -11.90 0.40 -21.77
N PRO A 27 -11.21 -0.68 -22.20
CA PRO A 27 -11.33 -1.98 -21.55
C PRO A 27 -10.92 -1.98 -20.06
N CYS A 28 -10.04 -1.08 -19.65
CA CYS A 28 -9.63 -0.93 -18.25
C CYS A 28 -10.67 -0.21 -17.36
N LYS A 29 -11.67 0.46 -17.94
CA LYS A 29 -12.76 1.18 -17.24
C LYS A 29 -12.27 2.25 -16.25
N LEU A 30 -11.06 2.76 -16.42
CA LEU A 30 -10.50 3.78 -15.53
C LEU A 30 -10.95 5.18 -15.94
N GLY A 31 -11.39 5.98 -14.96
CA GLY A 31 -12.04 7.27 -15.16
C GLY A 31 -11.10 8.48 -15.16
N THR A 32 -9.84 8.32 -14.74
CA THR A 32 -8.86 9.43 -14.69
C THR A 32 -7.57 9.14 -15.47
N ASP A 33 -6.91 10.20 -15.94
CA ASP A 33 -5.67 10.10 -16.71
C ASP A 33 -4.55 9.49 -15.86
N ALA A 34 -4.47 9.87 -14.58
CA ALA A 34 -3.48 9.34 -13.64
C ALA A 34 -3.68 7.85 -13.34
N GLU A 35 -4.93 7.38 -13.19
CA GLU A 35 -5.22 5.95 -13.03
C GLU A 35 -4.78 5.17 -14.27
N ARG A 36 -5.15 5.63 -15.46
CA ARG A 36 -4.75 5.01 -16.73
C ARG A 36 -3.23 4.96 -16.88
N ALA A 37 -2.55 6.06 -16.57
CA ALA A 37 -1.09 6.16 -16.62
C ALA A 37 -0.40 5.17 -15.67
N ARG A 38 -0.90 5.05 -14.43
CA ARG A 38 -0.35 4.09 -13.44
C ARG A 38 -0.62 2.66 -13.86
N TYR A 39 -1.82 2.38 -14.32
CA TYR A 39 -2.26 1.05 -14.65
C TYR A 39 -1.52 0.49 -15.87
N VAL A 40 -1.39 1.25 -16.96
CA VAL A 40 -0.65 0.80 -18.16
C VAL A 40 0.85 0.56 -17.88
N LYS A 41 1.42 1.30 -16.92
CA LYS A 41 2.82 1.15 -16.49
C LYS A 41 3.02 0.00 -15.50
N LYS A 42 1.94 -0.54 -14.92
CA LYS A 42 2.01 -1.72 -14.04
C LYS A 42 2.52 -2.91 -14.85
N LYS A 43 3.58 -3.54 -14.38
CA LYS A 43 4.11 -4.77 -14.96
C LYS A 43 3.47 -5.96 -14.26
N VAL A 44 2.70 -6.74 -15.01
CA VAL A 44 2.09 -7.98 -14.53
C VAL A 44 3.01 -9.14 -14.87
N ARG A 45 3.30 -9.97 -13.87
CA ARG A 45 4.10 -11.18 -14.03
C ARG A 45 3.25 -12.27 -14.68
N GLN A 46 3.80 -12.90 -15.70
CA GLN A 46 3.27 -14.14 -16.27
C GLN A 46 4.32 -15.23 -16.20
N ILE A 47 3.89 -16.49 -16.05
CA ILE A 47 4.75 -17.66 -16.21
C ILE A 47 4.31 -18.46 -17.44
N LEU A 48 5.23 -19.19 -18.06
CA LEU A 48 4.87 -20.20 -19.05
C LEU A 48 4.40 -21.46 -18.31
N ASN A 49 3.16 -21.85 -18.52
CA ASN A 49 2.57 -23.03 -17.89
C ASN A 49 3.05 -24.33 -18.54
N SER A 50 2.61 -25.48 -18.00
CA SER A 50 2.96 -26.82 -18.48
C SER A 50 2.58 -27.10 -19.94
N GLU A 51 1.55 -26.43 -20.46
CA GLU A 51 1.05 -26.55 -21.84
C GLU A 51 1.69 -25.53 -22.81
N GLY A 52 2.66 -24.73 -22.34
CA GLY A 52 3.34 -23.73 -23.18
C GLY A 52 2.55 -22.43 -23.37
N GLU A 53 1.54 -22.17 -22.54
CA GLU A 53 0.73 -20.96 -22.57
C GLU A 53 1.11 -20.00 -21.42
N TRP A 54 0.95 -18.70 -21.63
CA TRP A 54 1.29 -17.71 -20.61
C TRP A 54 0.16 -17.51 -19.59
N ASP A 55 0.41 -17.89 -18.35
CA ASP A 55 -0.52 -17.79 -17.23
C ASP A 55 -0.24 -16.57 -16.35
N TYR A 56 -1.29 -15.97 -15.79
CA TYR A 56 -1.18 -14.76 -14.96
C TYR A 56 -1.01 -15.12 -13.50
N ASP A 57 0.09 -14.65 -12.91
CA ASP A 57 0.38 -14.69 -11.46
C ASP A 57 -0.08 -15.98 -10.74
N PRO A 58 0.49 -17.14 -11.10
CA PRO A 58 0.13 -18.43 -10.51
C PRO A 58 0.33 -18.43 -9.00
N VAL A 59 -0.54 -19.16 -8.29
CA VAL A 59 -0.45 -19.32 -6.84
C VAL A 59 0.82 -20.08 -6.48
N VAL A 60 1.63 -19.51 -5.59
CA VAL A 60 2.79 -20.23 -5.02
C VAL A 60 2.29 -21.13 -3.90
N GLN A 61 2.58 -22.43 -4.02
CA GLN A 61 2.18 -23.45 -3.06
C GLN A 61 3.38 -24.23 -2.55
N GLU A 62 3.24 -24.77 -1.35
CA GLU A 62 4.21 -25.69 -0.76
C GLU A 62 3.91 -27.12 -1.29
N VAL A 63 4.76 -27.62 -2.18
CA VAL A 63 4.53 -28.90 -2.89
C VAL A 63 5.70 -29.86 -2.67
N PRO A 64 5.47 -31.14 -2.35
CA PRO A 64 6.54 -32.16 -2.27
C PRO A 64 7.33 -32.24 -3.57
N MET A 65 8.65 -32.26 -3.48
CA MET A 65 9.56 -32.24 -4.63
C MET A 65 9.29 -33.35 -5.65
N GLU A 66 8.85 -34.53 -5.21
CA GLU A 66 8.50 -35.64 -6.10
C GLU A 66 7.33 -35.31 -7.04
N ARG A 67 6.51 -34.31 -6.70
CA ARG A 67 5.41 -33.78 -7.52
C ARG A 67 5.77 -32.50 -8.27
N VAL A 68 7.02 -32.02 -8.14
CA VAL A 68 7.49 -30.82 -8.84
C VAL A 68 8.11 -31.21 -10.16
N SER A 69 7.70 -30.50 -11.20
CA SER A 69 8.21 -30.66 -12.56
C SER A 69 9.11 -29.49 -12.94
N VAL A 70 10.07 -29.77 -13.82
CA VAL A 70 11.03 -28.81 -14.35
C VAL A 70 10.86 -28.78 -15.86
N PRO A 71 10.50 -27.65 -16.46
CA PRO A 71 10.36 -27.54 -17.90
C PRO A 71 11.75 -27.58 -18.57
N VAL A 72 11.80 -28.33 -19.67
CA VAL A 72 12.94 -28.37 -20.59
C VAL A 72 12.49 -27.74 -21.90
N TYR A 73 13.16 -26.66 -22.31
CA TYR A 73 12.80 -25.91 -23.49
C TYR A 73 13.64 -26.36 -24.68
N GLN A 74 13.05 -26.36 -25.87
CA GLN A 74 13.74 -26.67 -27.11
C GLN A 74 13.39 -25.64 -28.18
N ASN A 75 14.39 -25.24 -28.97
CA ASN A 75 14.20 -24.37 -30.12
C ASN A 75 13.99 -25.17 -31.41
N ARG A 76 13.75 -24.47 -32.53
CA ARG A 76 13.53 -25.09 -33.85
C ARG A 76 14.74 -25.87 -34.37
N ASP A 77 15.95 -25.47 -33.99
CA ASP A 77 17.20 -26.12 -34.37
C ASP A 77 17.52 -27.35 -33.49
N GLY A 78 16.64 -27.66 -32.53
CA GLY A 78 16.76 -28.80 -31.63
C GLY A 78 17.64 -28.55 -30.41
N GLU A 79 18.16 -27.34 -30.23
CA GLU A 79 18.95 -26.96 -29.05
C GLU A 79 18.07 -26.94 -27.81
N THR A 80 18.61 -27.46 -26.70
CA THR A 80 17.89 -27.57 -25.43
C THR A 80 18.36 -26.51 -24.43
N LEU A 81 17.39 -25.78 -23.87
CA LEU A 81 17.60 -24.79 -22.82
C LEU A 81 16.97 -25.27 -21.51
N TYR A 82 17.79 -25.28 -20.47
CA TYR A 82 17.38 -25.66 -19.12
C TYR A 82 17.13 -24.42 -18.26
N TRP A 83 16.27 -24.55 -17.25
CA TRP A 83 15.87 -23.42 -16.41
C TRP A 83 17.03 -22.65 -15.75
N TRP A 84 18.13 -23.31 -15.38
CA TRP A 84 19.28 -22.64 -14.75
C TRP A 84 20.10 -21.79 -15.73
N LYS A 85 19.94 -22.00 -17.04
CA LYS A 85 20.51 -21.15 -18.09
C LYS A 85 19.62 -19.93 -18.39
N LEU A 86 18.39 -19.86 -17.85
CA LEU A 86 17.52 -18.68 -17.92
C LEU A 86 17.98 -17.59 -16.93
N LYS A 87 19.27 -17.18 -16.98
CA LYS A 87 19.75 -16.02 -16.19
C LYS A 87 18.93 -14.77 -16.54
N ASP A 88 18.62 -14.64 -17.82
CA ASP A 88 17.61 -13.76 -18.38
C ASP A 88 16.69 -14.66 -19.20
N THR A 89 15.38 -14.69 -18.91
CA THR A 89 14.43 -15.37 -19.81
C THR A 89 14.65 -14.76 -21.21
N PRO A 90 14.92 -15.57 -22.26
CA PRO A 90 15.11 -15.06 -23.61
C PRO A 90 14.01 -14.03 -23.93
N LYS A 91 14.43 -12.83 -24.37
CA LYS A 91 13.50 -11.71 -24.63
C LYS A 91 12.36 -12.13 -25.54
N ASP A 92 12.65 -13.07 -26.45
CA ASP A 92 11.69 -13.77 -27.29
C ASP A 92 11.67 -15.27 -26.97
N MET A 93 10.66 -15.68 -26.19
CA MET A 93 10.27 -17.09 -26.05
C MET A 93 9.54 -17.62 -27.31
N THR A 94 9.41 -16.84 -28.37
CA THR A 94 8.70 -17.24 -29.60
C THR A 94 9.35 -18.41 -30.32
N ASP A 95 10.67 -18.56 -30.18
CA ASP A 95 11.44 -19.65 -30.79
C ASP A 95 11.65 -20.85 -29.86
N TRP A 96 11.20 -20.76 -28.61
CA TRP A 96 11.38 -21.80 -27.60
C TRP A 96 10.04 -22.36 -27.16
N SER A 97 9.90 -23.68 -27.18
CA SER A 97 8.72 -24.38 -26.68
C SER A 97 9.10 -25.38 -25.61
N ILE A 98 8.15 -25.75 -24.75
CA ILE A 98 8.37 -26.82 -23.78
C ILE A 98 8.42 -28.13 -24.56
N SER A 99 9.60 -28.78 -24.56
CA SER A 99 9.78 -30.10 -25.16
C SER A 99 9.16 -31.17 -24.28
N HIS A 100 9.45 -31.10 -22.98
CA HIS A 100 8.88 -31.98 -21.97
C HIS A 100 9.10 -31.43 -20.56
N LEU A 101 8.40 -32.04 -19.60
CA LEU A 101 8.60 -31.83 -18.18
C LEU A 101 9.39 -33.00 -17.61
N GLN A 102 10.48 -32.71 -16.90
CA GLN A 102 11.24 -33.71 -16.14
C GLN A 102 10.99 -33.56 -14.63
N PRO A 103 11.04 -34.63 -13.83
CA PRO A 103 10.91 -34.53 -12.38
C PRO A 103 12.00 -33.65 -11.75
N ALA A 104 11.68 -32.86 -10.72
CA ALA A 104 12.69 -32.05 -10.04
C ALA A 104 13.82 -32.92 -9.43
N LEU A 105 13.50 -34.13 -9.01
CA LEU A 105 14.46 -35.12 -8.50
C LEU A 105 15.47 -35.60 -9.56
N SER A 106 15.20 -35.38 -10.85
CA SER A 106 16.15 -35.70 -11.91
C SER A 106 17.13 -34.59 -12.24
N VAL A 107 17.05 -33.45 -11.54
CA VAL A 107 17.92 -32.31 -11.76
C VAL A 107 18.96 -32.19 -10.64
N PRO A 108 20.25 -32.51 -10.92
CA PRO A 108 21.35 -32.43 -9.95
C PRO A 108 21.41 -31.11 -9.18
N ASP A 109 21.22 -30.00 -9.87
CA ASP A 109 21.34 -28.65 -9.29
C ASP A 109 20.22 -28.28 -8.32
N ILE A 110 19.04 -28.92 -8.44
CA ILE A 110 17.96 -28.75 -7.47
C ILE A 110 18.25 -29.60 -6.24
N VAL A 111 18.56 -30.88 -6.45
CA VAL A 111 18.85 -31.81 -5.35
C VAL A 111 20.09 -31.39 -4.56
N SER A 112 21.12 -30.83 -5.21
CA SER A 112 22.35 -30.39 -4.56
C SER A 112 22.11 -29.30 -3.50
N LYS A 113 21.09 -28.45 -3.69
CA LYS A 113 20.70 -27.38 -2.77
C LYS A 113 19.88 -27.85 -1.57
N LEU A 114 19.48 -29.13 -1.55
CA LEU A 114 18.64 -29.69 -0.50
C LEU A 114 19.46 -30.46 0.52
N GLY A 115 19.31 -30.06 1.78
CA GLY A 115 19.87 -30.74 2.93
C GLY A 115 21.39 -30.92 2.90
N ASP A 116 21.89 -31.55 3.96
CA ASP A 116 23.31 -31.90 4.06
C ASP A 116 23.64 -33.14 3.23
N GLY A 117 24.88 -33.21 2.76
CA GLY A 117 25.42 -34.40 2.10
C GLY A 117 25.82 -34.17 0.65
N ARG A 118 26.49 -35.17 0.10
CA ARG A 118 26.97 -35.16 -1.29
C ARG A 118 25.88 -35.68 -2.21
N LEU A 119 25.78 -35.12 -3.41
CA LEU A 119 24.86 -35.61 -4.43
C LEU A 119 25.22 -37.07 -4.80
N CYS A 120 24.21 -37.92 -4.95
CA CYS A 120 24.38 -39.29 -5.45
C CYS A 120 23.22 -39.69 -6.37
N VAL A 121 23.42 -40.70 -7.19
CA VAL A 121 22.37 -41.33 -8.00
C VAL A 121 21.67 -42.38 -7.14
N LEU A 122 20.34 -42.31 -7.05
CA LEU A 122 19.50 -43.29 -6.36
C LEU A 122 18.95 -44.35 -7.32
N ASP A 123 18.58 -43.92 -8.52
CA ASP A 123 18.06 -44.77 -9.61
C ASP A 123 18.54 -44.23 -10.97
N ASP A 124 18.92 -45.14 -11.86
CA ASP A 124 19.41 -44.86 -13.23
C ASP A 124 18.73 -45.78 -14.26
N CYS A 125 17.71 -46.55 -13.87
CA CYS A 125 17.05 -47.53 -14.74
C CYS A 125 15.83 -46.96 -15.48
N GLY A 126 15.30 -45.82 -15.02
CA GLY A 126 14.13 -45.16 -15.62
C GLY A 126 14.48 -44.18 -16.75
N LYS A 127 13.45 -43.52 -17.30
CA LYS A 127 13.59 -42.44 -18.30
C LYS A 127 14.48 -41.30 -17.80
N TYR A 128 14.43 -41.02 -16.51
CA TYR A 128 15.22 -39.98 -15.86
C TYR A 128 16.05 -40.59 -14.72
N LYS A 129 17.31 -40.18 -14.62
CA LYS A 129 18.14 -40.47 -13.44
C LYS A 129 17.53 -39.78 -12.24
N ILE A 130 17.35 -40.48 -11.13
CA ILE A 130 16.84 -39.90 -9.89
C ILE A 130 18.01 -39.68 -8.94
N TYR A 131 18.17 -38.44 -8.48
CA TYR A 131 19.23 -38.04 -7.58
C TYR A 131 18.74 -37.96 -6.13
N GLY A 132 19.69 -38.14 -5.22
CA GLY A 132 19.51 -38.00 -3.78
C GLY A 132 20.78 -37.50 -3.12
N LYS A 133 20.86 -37.72 -1.82
CA LYS A 133 22.01 -37.32 -1.00
C LYS A 133 22.62 -38.52 -0.28
N VAL A 134 23.94 -38.54 -0.20
CA VAL A 134 24.70 -39.47 0.63
C VAL A 134 25.38 -38.74 1.79
N LEU A 135 25.18 -39.26 3.00
CA LEU A 135 25.77 -38.76 4.23
C LEU A 135 26.54 -39.87 4.95
N SER A 136 27.73 -39.58 5.45
CA SER A 136 28.43 -40.50 6.34
C SER A 136 27.76 -40.51 7.70
N ALA A 137 27.20 -41.65 8.09
CA ALA A 137 26.47 -41.83 9.33
C ALA A 137 27.38 -42.34 10.47
N ALA A 138 28.40 -43.13 10.14
CA ALA A 138 29.33 -43.67 11.12
C ALA A 138 30.65 -44.15 10.48
N ASP A 139 31.68 -44.30 11.30
CA ASP A 139 32.95 -44.96 10.95
C ASP A 139 33.03 -46.34 11.61
N ARG A 140 33.58 -47.35 10.93
CA ARG A 140 33.77 -48.70 11.45
C ARG A 140 35.23 -48.90 11.84
N LEU A 141 35.46 -49.31 13.09
CA LEU A 141 36.80 -49.62 13.62
C LEU A 141 37.20 -51.07 13.30
N HIS A 142 38.51 -51.35 13.30
CA HIS A 142 39.06 -52.70 13.11
C HIS A 142 38.57 -53.73 14.14
N ASN A 143 38.18 -53.28 15.34
CA ASN A 143 37.62 -54.14 16.40
C ASN A 143 36.10 -54.37 16.29
N GLY A 144 35.48 -53.99 15.16
CA GLY A 144 34.05 -54.16 14.91
C GLY A 144 33.14 -53.12 15.59
N LYS A 145 33.66 -52.19 16.39
CA LYS A 145 32.85 -51.11 16.97
C LYS A 145 32.53 -50.03 15.93
N ILE A 146 31.33 -49.47 16.01
CA ILE A 146 30.86 -48.39 15.15
C ILE A 146 30.96 -47.07 15.91
N ILE A 147 31.69 -46.08 15.36
CA ILE A 147 31.73 -44.70 15.84
C ILE A 147 30.65 -43.90 15.13
N LEU A 148 29.65 -43.45 15.86
CA LEU A 148 28.58 -42.62 15.30
C LEU A 148 29.08 -41.22 14.94
N SER A 149 28.66 -40.71 13.79
CA SER A 149 28.92 -39.32 13.41
C SER A 149 28.21 -38.35 14.36
N LYS A 150 28.71 -37.11 14.41
CA LYS A 150 28.16 -36.06 15.28
C LYS A 150 26.68 -35.78 14.98
N TRP A 151 26.28 -35.79 13.71
CA TRP A 151 24.91 -35.51 13.31
C TRP A 151 23.96 -36.65 13.71
N VAL A 152 24.38 -37.92 13.60
CA VAL A 152 23.56 -39.06 14.03
C VAL A 152 23.29 -38.98 15.52
N ARG A 153 24.33 -38.73 16.33
CA ARG A 153 24.19 -38.59 17.79
C ARG A 153 23.24 -37.46 18.18
N ARG A 154 23.36 -36.30 17.52
CA ARG A 154 22.46 -35.15 17.76
C ARG A 154 21.02 -35.47 17.38
N MET A 155 20.80 -36.03 16.20
CA MET A 155 19.45 -36.33 15.68
C MET A 155 18.73 -37.41 16.48
N THR A 156 19.47 -38.43 16.91
CA THR A 156 18.94 -39.55 17.70
C THR A 156 18.97 -39.30 19.21
N GLN A 157 19.56 -38.17 19.64
CA GLN A 157 19.86 -37.86 21.05
C GLN A 157 20.68 -38.95 21.78
N TRP A 158 21.48 -39.69 21.02
CA TRP A 158 22.29 -40.77 21.56
C TRP A 158 23.57 -40.24 22.22
N ARG A 159 23.73 -40.51 23.52
CA ARG A 159 24.85 -39.99 24.33
C ARG A 159 26.19 -40.65 23.96
N GLY A 160 26.19 -41.96 23.69
CA GLY A 160 27.40 -42.73 23.38
C GLY A 160 28.06 -42.36 22.05
N ARG A 161 29.40 -42.38 22.01
CA ARG A 161 30.13 -42.18 20.74
C ARG A 161 30.28 -43.48 19.93
N GLN A 162 30.33 -44.62 20.62
CA GLN A 162 30.50 -45.93 20.03
C GLN A 162 29.29 -46.82 20.32
N VAL A 163 28.94 -47.69 19.38
CA VAL A 163 27.91 -48.70 19.51
C VAL A 163 28.37 -50.02 18.91
N SER A 164 27.77 -51.13 19.35
CA SER A 164 27.91 -52.43 18.69
C SER A 164 27.01 -52.51 17.46
N ASP A 165 27.31 -53.44 16.55
CA ASP A 165 26.49 -53.73 15.36
C ASP A 165 25.02 -54.01 15.71
N GLY A 166 24.76 -54.77 16.78
CA GLY A 166 23.40 -55.07 17.22
C GLY A 166 22.61 -53.83 17.65
N ILE A 167 23.26 -52.88 18.34
CA ILE A 167 22.61 -51.61 18.73
C ILE A 167 22.40 -50.71 17.52
N TRP A 168 23.37 -50.66 16.59
CA TRP A 168 23.27 -49.92 15.35
C TRP A 168 22.03 -50.35 14.54
N GLN A 169 21.90 -51.64 14.27
CA GLN A 169 20.80 -52.19 13.47
C GLN A 169 19.45 -52.10 14.20
N LYS A 170 19.37 -52.50 15.47
CA LYS A 170 18.07 -52.61 16.18
C LYS A 170 17.54 -51.30 16.75
N ARG A 171 18.40 -50.32 17.03
CA ARG A 171 17.98 -49.05 17.67
C ARG A 171 18.31 -47.81 16.85
N ILE A 172 19.55 -47.68 16.38
CA ILE A 172 20.00 -46.43 15.73
C ILE A 172 19.40 -46.28 14.32
N GLN A 173 19.46 -47.32 13.48
CA GLN A 173 18.89 -47.27 12.13
C GLN A 173 17.39 -46.92 12.11
N PRO A 174 16.50 -47.55 12.91
CA PRO A 174 15.09 -47.18 12.98
C PRO A 174 14.88 -45.72 13.40
N LEU A 175 15.66 -45.21 14.35
CA LEU A 175 15.59 -43.82 14.79
C LEU A 175 16.01 -42.85 13.67
N ILE A 176 17.07 -43.16 12.93
CA ILE A 176 17.49 -42.36 11.76
C ILE A 176 16.36 -42.35 10.73
N ARG A 177 15.79 -43.51 10.37
CA ARG A 177 14.68 -43.61 9.41
C ARG A 177 13.49 -42.73 9.84
N LYS A 178 13.05 -42.85 11.09
CA LYS A 178 11.93 -42.06 11.63
C LYS A 178 12.20 -40.55 11.61
N ARG A 179 13.37 -40.11 12.10
CA ARG A 179 13.71 -38.69 12.21
C ARG A 179 13.96 -38.03 10.86
N MET A 180 14.49 -38.78 9.89
CA MET A 180 14.72 -38.27 8.54
C MET A 180 13.42 -38.16 7.75
N ASP A 181 12.51 -39.14 7.86
CA ASP A 181 11.19 -39.08 7.20
C ASP A 181 10.35 -37.90 7.70
N GLN A 182 10.42 -37.57 9.00
CA GLN A 182 9.83 -36.35 9.58
C GLN A 182 10.35 -35.04 8.96
N LYS A 183 11.54 -35.06 8.35
CA LYS A 183 12.14 -33.91 7.65
C LYS A 183 11.95 -33.97 6.14
N GLY A 184 11.15 -34.93 5.63
CA GLY A 184 10.97 -35.14 4.20
C GLY A 184 12.15 -35.81 3.48
N ALA A 185 13.12 -36.36 4.23
CA ALA A 185 14.27 -37.08 3.68
C ALA A 185 14.12 -38.59 3.95
N GLN A 186 13.62 -39.36 3.00
CA GLN A 186 13.42 -40.79 3.17
C GLN A 186 14.76 -41.54 3.07
N VAL A 187 15.04 -42.40 4.06
CA VAL A 187 16.21 -43.28 4.00
C VAL A 187 15.96 -44.42 3.02
N VAL A 188 16.67 -44.41 1.90
CA VAL A 188 16.61 -45.48 0.88
C VAL A 188 17.33 -46.72 1.39
N LYS A 189 18.63 -46.58 1.72
CA LYS A 189 19.44 -47.68 2.26
C LYS A 189 20.63 -47.16 3.07
N PHE A 190 21.17 -48.04 3.92
CA PHE A 190 22.48 -47.87 4.52
C PHE A 190 23.50 -48.64 3.66
N ILE A 191 24.61 -48.01 3.31
CA ILE A 191 25.71 -48.62 2.57
C ILE A 191 26.85 -48.86 3.55
N GLU A 192 27.11 -50.14 3.84
CA GLU A 192 28.26 -50.53 4.64
C GLU A 192 29.50 -50.63 3.75
N LYS A 193 30.51 -49.83 4.08
CA LYS A 193 31.85 -49.85 3.48
C LYS A 193 32.85 -50.42 4.50
N LYS A 194 34.06 -50.72 4.04
CA LYS A 194 35.14 -51.29 4.88
C LYS A 194 35.37 -50.48 6.17
N ASN A 195 35.37 -49.15 6.07
CA ASN A 195 35.69 -48.26 7.20
C ASN A 195 34.57 -47.28 7.56
N SER A 196 33.43 -47.28 6.87
CA SER A 196 32.35 -46.32 7.12
C SER A 196 30.98 -46.88 6.78
N ILE A 197 29.94 -46.27 7.33
CA ILE A 197 28.55 -46.56 7.01
C ILE A 197 27.93 -45.28 6.51
N ASP A 198 27.51 -45.28 5.25
CA ASP A 198 26.84 -44.15 4.62
C ASP A 198 25.32 -44.39 4.60
N VAL A 199 24.54 -43.32 4.59
CA VAL A 199 23.08 -43.36 4.42
C VAL A 199 22.70 -42.64 3.13
N LEU A 200 21.89 -43.30 2.31
CA LEU A 200 21.29 -42.72 1.10
C LEU A 200 19.92 -42.17 1.43
N LEU A 201 19.70 -40.91 1.03
CA LEU A 201 18.49 -40.15 1.30
C LEU A 201 17.82 -39.72 0.00
N ASN A 202 16.51 -39.94 -0.08
CA ASN A 202 15.63 -39.38 -1.08
C ASN A 202 14.89 -38.18 -0.49
N HIS A 203 15.01 -37.01 -1.11
CA HIS A 203 14.39 -35.76 -0.65
C HIS A 203 13.03 -35.49 -1.32
N GLY A 204 12.40 -36.47 -1.96
CA GLY A 204 11.14 -36.32 -2.70
C GLY A 204 9.97 -35.78 -1.88
N LYS A 205 9.89 -36.13 -0.58
CA LYS A 205 8.87 -35.63 0.33
C LYS A 205 9.17 -34.23 0.90
N GLN A 206 10.38 -33.72 0.71
CA GLN A 206 10.72 -32.36 1.11
C GLN A 206 9.96 -31.39 0.21
N THR A 207 9.35 -30.38 0.82
CA THR A 207 8.51 -29.43 0.12
C THR A 207 9.30 -28.28 -0.49
N LEU A 208 8.82 -27.77 -1.62
CA LEU A 208 9.34 -26.59 -2.32
C LEU A 208 8.21 -25.57 -2.49
N ASN A 209 8.53 -24.29 -2.34
CA ASN A 209 7.61 -23.20 -2.65
C ASN A 209 7.74 -22.87 -4.14
N VAL A 210 6.78 -23.35 -4.93
CA VAL A 210 6.78 -23.21 -6.39
C VAL A 210 5.42 -22.74 -6.89
N PRO A 211 5.37 -22.00 -8.00
CA PRO A 211 4.11 -21.70 -8.67
C PRO A 211 3.46 -22.98 -9.18
N THR A 212 2.17 -23.14 -8.89
CA THR A 212 1.32 -24.16 -9.49
C THR A 212 0.50 -23.48 -10.59
N ASP A 213 0.61 -23.99 -11.81
CA ASP A 213 -0.12 -23.42 -12.94
C ASP A 213 -1.63 -23.76 -12.89
N ARG A 214 -2.41 -23.17 -13.80
CA ARG A 214 -3.85 -23.46 -13.91
C ARG A 214 -4.22 -24.93 -14.17
N HIS A 215 -3.29 -25.77 -14.58
CA HIS A 215 -3.50 -27.20 -14.81
C HIS A 215 -3.15 -28.05 -13.57
N GLY A 216 -2.72 -27.42 -12.47
CA GLY A 216 -2.35 -28.09 -11.23
C GLY A 216 -0.92 -28.64 -11.23
N ILE A 217 -0.10 -28.25 -12.20
CA ILE A 217 1.30 -28.69 -12.28
C ILE A 217 2.20 -27.69 -11.56
N ALA A 218 2.97 -28.20 -10.60
CA ALA A 218 3.92 -27.43 -9.82
C ALA A 218 5.23 -27.30 -10.60
N LEU A 219 5.63 -26.07 -10.96
CA LEU A 219 6.74 -25.82 -11.88
C LEU A 219 7.91 -25.13 -11.19
N TRP A 220 9.07 -25.77 -11.22
CA TRP A 220 10.33 -25.15 -10.83
C TRP A 220 11.03 -24.53 -12.03
N GLY A 221 11.35 -23.23 -11.96
CA GLY A 221 12.10 -22.55 -13.02
C GLY A 221 11.30 -22.35 -14.32
N ALA A 222 9.97 -22.22 -14.22
CA ALA A 222 9.13 -21.78 -15.34
C ALA A 222 9.61 -20.42 -15.88
N ALA A 223 9.58 -20.25 -17.20
CA ALA A 223 9.93 -18.99 -17.84
C ALA A 223 8.99 -17.89 -17.37
N VAL A 224 9.52 -16.69 -17.14
CA VAL A 224 8.76 -15.56 -16.59
C VAL A 224 8.86 -14.36 -17.51
N ARG A 225 7.75 -13.67 -17.78
CA ARG A 225 7.76 -12.37 -18.47
C ARG A 225 6.96 -11.32 -17.71
N LYS A 226 7.24 -10.05 -18.01
CA LYS A 226 6.55 -8.88 -17.45
C LYS A 226 5.80 -8.15 -18.56
N VAL A 227 4.48 -8.32 -18.60
CA VAL A 227 3.62 -7.72 -19.62
C VAL A 227 2.80 -6.56 -19.06
N ALA A 228 2.20 -5.76 -19.95
CA ALA A 228 1.16 -4.82 -19.56
C ALA A 228 -0.09 -5.60 -19.09
N PRO A 229 -0.97 -4.98 -18.27
CA PRO A 229 -2.21 -5.64 -17.84
C PRO A 229 -3.06 -6.06 -19.05
N SER A 230 -3.80 -7.16 -18.92
CA SER A 230 -4.60 -7.75 -20.01
C SER A 230 -5.50 -6.74 -20.71
N SER A 231 -6.23 -5.91 -19.96
CA SER A 231 -7.11 -4.87 -20.50
C SER A 231 -6.38 -3.77 -21.30
N CYS A 232 -5.06 -3.66 -21.15
CA CYS A 232 -4.22 -2.73 -21.90
C CYS A 232 -3.47 -3.42 -23.05
N GLN A 233 -3.56 -4.74 -23.25
CA GLN A 233 -2.87 -5.40 -24.36
C GLN A 233 -3.60 -5.19 -25.70
N THR A 234 -4.93 -5.09 -25.67
CA THR A 234 -5.79 -4.91 -26.85
C THR A 234 -6.37 -3.49 -26.97
N CYS A 235 -5.94 -2.56 -26.12
CA CYS A 235 -6.50 -1.22 -26.08
C CYS A 235 -5.83 -0.30 -27.10
N ASN A 236 -6.64 0.42 -27.88
CA ASN A 236 -6.21 1.31 -28.96
C ASN A 236 -5.55 2.62 -28.50
N ILE A 237 -5.69 3.02 -27.24
CA ILE A 237 -5.12 4.28 -26.70
C ILE A 237 -3.95 4.06 -25.74
N VAL A 238 -3.36 2.87 -25.76
CA VAL A 238 -2.30 2.47 -24.83
C VAL A 238 -1.09 3.39 -24.90
N ASP A 239 -0.68 3.80 -26.11
CA ASP A 239 0.47 4.67 -26.28
C ASP A 239 0.20 6.08 -25.76
N THR A 240 -1.03 6.59 -25.93
CA THR A 240 -1.47 7.82 -25.25
C THR A 240 -1.38 7.66 -23.73
N CYS A 241 -1.90 6.57 -23.16
CA CYS A 241 -1.88 6.36 -21.71
C CYS A 241 -0.45 6.28 -21.15
N LYS A 242 0.54 5.79 -21.92
CA LYS A 242 1.95 5.74 -21.50
C LYS A 242 2.56 7.14 -21.33
N THR A 243 2.17 8.12 -22.15
CA THR A 243 2.69 9.49 -22.09
C THR A 243 2.04 10.34 -20.99
N LEU A 244 0.90 9.90 -20.46
CA LEU A 244 0.20 10.59 -19.37
C LEU A 244 1.02 10.61 -18.07
N SER A 245 0.81 11.68 -17.30
CA SER A 245 1.40 11.84 -15.97
C SER A 245 0.82 10.85 -14.98
N ILE A 246 1.70 10.23 -14.18
CA ILE A 246 1.30 9.37 -13.06
C ILE A 246 0.93 10.16 -11.80
N LYS A 247 1.21 11.47 -11.78
CA LYS A 247 0.92 12.34 -10.62
C LYS A 247 -0.58 12.39 -10.40
N THR A 248 -1.00 12.43 -9.13
CA THR A 248 -2.42 12.57 -8.77
C THR A 248 -2.93 13.90 -9.31
N GLY A 249 -3.84 13.85 -10.29
CA GLY A 249 -4.55 15.03 -10.78
C GLY A 249 -5.69 15.45 -9.83
N THR A 250 -6.26 16.63 -10.07
CA THR A 250 -7.30 17.23 -9.24
C THR A 250 -8.54 16.34 -9.10
N ALA A 251 -9.09 15.82 -10.19
CA ALA A 251 -10.26 14.96 -10.14
C ALA A 251 -9.97 13.63 -9.40
N MET A 252 -8.78 13.06 -9.58
CA MET A 252 -8.37 11.86 -8.84
C MET A 252 -8.27 12.14 -7.33
N LEU A 253 -7.78 13.31 -6.95
CA LEU A 253 -7.72 13.74 -5.56
C LEU A 253 -9.13 13.89 -4.97
N TRP A 254 -10.05 14.54 -5.68
CA TRP A 254 -11.45 14.67 -5.26
C TRP A 254 -12.15 13.33 -5.10
N ARG A 255 -11.93 12.36 -6.00
CA ARG A 255 -12.43 10.98 -5.85
C ARG A 255 -11.87 10.30 -4.62
N ARG A 256 -10.56 10.45 -4.35
CA ARG A 256 -9.90 9.87 -3.15
C ARG A 256 -10.48 10.43 -1.85
N LEU A 257 -10.75 11.73 -1.81
CA LEU A 257 -11.38 12.41 -0.69
C LEU A 257 -12.90 12.19 -0.60
N LYS A 258 -13.49 11.44 -1.54
CA LYS A 258 -14.93 11.18 -1.70
C LYS A 258 -15.75 12.47 -1.89
N LEU A 259 -15.18 13.49 -2.53
CA LEU A 259 -15.87 14.75 -2.85
C LEU A 259 -16.75 14.61 -4.11
N ILE A 260 -16.33 13.74 -5.03
CA ILE A 260 -17.10 13.35 -6.20
C ILE A 260 -17.17 11.82 -6.26
N ASP A 261 -18.21 11.30 -6.90
CA ASP A 261 -18.37 9.87 -7.16
C ASP A 261 -17.55 9.39 -8.38
N ALA A 262 -17.89 8.21 -8.91
CA ALA A 262 -17.21 7.65 -10.08
C ALA A 262 -17.52 8.40 -11.39
N ASP A 263 -18.70 9.02 -11.48
CA ASP A 263 -19.19 9.75 -12.64
C ASP A 263 -18.83 11.25 -12.57
N GLY A 264 -18.22 11.68 -11.47
CA GLY A 264 -17.80 13.06 -11.24
C GLY A 264 -18.88 13.94 -10.63
N ILE A 265 -19.97 13.34 -10.13
CA ILE A 265 -21.05 14.07 -9.47
C ILE A 265 -20.63 14.41 -8.04
N PRO A 266 -20.80 15.67 -7.58
CA PRO A 266 -20.51 16.05 -6.20
C PRO A 266 -21.30 15.22 -5.19
N THR A 267 -20.59 14.58 -4.27
CA THR A 267 -21.21 13.91 -3.12
C THR A 267 -21.74 14.93 -2.12
N ARG A 268 -22.49 14.50 -1.10
CA ARG A 268 -22.87 15.37 0.03
C ARG A 268 -21.64 16.05 0.65
N ARG A 269 -20.56 15.29 0.87
CA ARG A 269 -19.26 15.80 1.32
C ARG A 269 -18.71 16.87 0.40
N GLY A 270 -18.67 16.59 -0.90
CA GLY A 270 -18.17 17.53 -1.91
C GLY A 270 -18.96 18.84 -1.94
N ARG A 271 -20.29 18.76 -1.78
CA ARG A 271 -21.16 19.94 -1.68
C ARG A 271 -20.81 20.78 -0.45
N VAL A 272 -20.72 20.17 0.74
CA VAL A 272 -20.31 20.87 1.96
C VAL A 272 -18.93 21.51 1.78
N VAL A 273 -17.95 20.75 1.28
CA VAL A 273 -16.59 21.24 1.07
C VAL A 273 -16.56 22.44 0.13
N SER A 274 -17.39 22.45 -0.92
CA SER A 274 -17.48 23.54 -1.89
C SER A 274 -17.98 24.87 -1.31
N PHE A 275 -18.58 24.84 -0.11
CA PHE A 275 -19.07 26.04 0.56
C PHE A 275 -17.99 26.78 1.32
N TYR A 276 -16.85 26.14 1.57
CA TYR A 276 -15.73 26.68 2.34
C TYR A 276 -14.48 26.85 1.48
N SER A 277 -13.56 27.65 1.99
CA SER A 277 -12.25 27.86 1.37
C SER A 277 -11.24 26.84 1.90
N HIS A 278 -10.22 26.51 1.10
CA HIS A 278 -9.10 25.65 1.50
C HIS A 278 -9.54 24.30 2.11
N GLY A 279 -8.93 23.90 3.24
CA GLY A 279 -9.23 22.65 3.94
C GLY A 279 -10.42 22.73 4.90
N ASP A 280 -10.97 23.91 5.18
CA ASP A 280 -11.97 24.12 6.23
C ASP A 280 -13.21 23.25 5.99
N GLY A 281 -13.68 23.23 4.74
CA GLY A 281 -14.82 22.43 4.35
C GLY A 281 -14.61 20.93 4.52
N LEU A 282 -13.37 20.43 4.46
CA LEU A 282 -13.06 19.03 4.73
C LEU A 282 -13.29 18.73 6.21
N ALA A 283 -12.80 19.56 7.11
CA ALA A 283 -13.01 19.35 8.53
C ALA A 283 -14.49 19.49 8.94
N VAL A 284 -15.19 20.50 8.41
CA VAL A 284 -16.63 20.67 8.65
C VAL A 284 -17.42 19.47 8.13
N ALA A 285 -17.12 18.98 6.92
CA ALA A 285 -17.80 17.81 6.38
C ALA A 285 -17.52 16.55 7.22
N ALA A 286 -16.26 16.32 7.62
CA ALA A 286 -15.90 15.17 8.46
C ALA A 286 -16.60 15.19 9.83
N ALA A 287 -16.74 16.36 10.44
CA ALA A 287 -17.44 16.51 11.72
C ALA A 287 -18.95 16.32 11.58
N LEU A 288 -19.56 16.87 10.53
CA LEU A 288 -21.00 16.72 10.30
C LEU A 288 -21.38 15.29 9.89
N GLU A 289 -20.54 14.58 9.15
CA GLU A 289 -20.78 13.18 8.76
C GLU A 289 -20.80 12.20 9.95
N ASP A 290 -20.15 12.54 11.06
CA ASP A 290 -20.25 11.79 12.31
C ASP A 290 -21.49 12.25 13.09
N GLU A 291 -22.51 11.41 13.14
CA GLU A 291 -23.76 11.68 13.86
C GLU A 291 -23.55 11.84 15.37
N SER A 292 -22.50 11.24 15.92
CA SER A 292 -22.16 11.33 17.36
C SER A 292 -21.49 12.64 17.76
N TYR A 293 -21.10 13.49 16.80
CA TYR A 293 -20.49 14.78 17.08
C TYR A 293 -21.56 15.77 17.61
N PRO A 294 -21.43 16.35 18.80
CA PRO A 294 -22.43 17.32 19.26
C PRO A 294 -22.34 18.62 18.44
N LEU A 295 -23.45 19.06 17.82
CA LEU A 295 -23.43 20.29 17.01
C LEU A 295 -23.13 21.54 17.86
N ASN A 296 -23.52 21.53 19.13
CA ASN A 296 -23.19 22.57 20.11
C ASN A 296 -21.68 22.67 20.39
N ASP A 297 -20.93 21.57 20.28
CA ASP A 297 -19.47 21.61 20.39
C ASP A 297 -18.88 22.03 19.04
N LEU A 298 -19.39 21.46 17.94
CA LEU A 298 -18.93 21.73 16.58
C LEU A 298 -18.94 23.23 16.26
N ILE A 299 -19.96 23.96 16.74
CA ILE A 299 -20.09 25.39 16.48
C ILE A 299 -18.88 26.16 17.00
N TYR A 300 -18.34 25.79 18.17
CA TYR A 300 -17.15 26.41 18.76
C TYR A 300 -15.86 25.80 18.20
N ASP A 301 -15.85 24.49 17.91
CA ASP A 301 -14.71 23.80 17.29
C ASP A 301 -14.34 24.39 15.92
N MET A 302 -15.27 25.05 15.22
CA MET A 302 -14.96 25.80 14.00
C MET A 302 -13.86 26.86 14.21
N ALA A 303 -13.73 27.42 15.42
CA ALA A 303 -12.67 28.38 15.74
C ALA A 303 -11.28 27.77 15.55
N ASN A 304 -11.12 26.46 15.76
CA ASN A 304 -9.84 25.79 15.63
C ASN A 304 -9.30 25.79 14.21
N LEU A 305 -10.14 25.97 13.18
CA LEU A 305 -9.72 25.94 11.77
C LEU A 305 -8.72 27.03 11.39
N HIS A 306 -8.71 28.17 12.11
CA HIS A 306 -7.85 29.34 11.83
C HIS A 306 -6.92 29.72 12.99
N ALA A 307 -6.84 28.86 14.01
CA ALA A 307 -6.13 29.14 15.24
C ALA A 307 -4.62 29.00 15.10
N GLY A 308 -4.16 27.97 14.38
CA GLY A 308 -2.74 27.61 14.30
C GLY A 308 -2.15 27.21 15.66
N HIS A 309 -0.82 27.12 15.75
CA HIS A 309 -0.15 26.56 16.94
C HIS A 309 -0.24 27.42 18.22
N ARG A 310 -0.57 28.71 18.12
CA ARG A 310 -0.53 29.63 19.28
C ARG A 310 -1.60 29.33 20.34
N PHE A 311 -2.67 28.65 19.96
CA PHE A 311 -3.81 28.37 20.83
C PHE A 311 -3.68 27.03 21.57
N SER A 312 -2.74 26.16 21.16
CA SER A 312 -2.64 24.80 21.69
C SER A 312 -1.95 24.71 23.05
N ARG A 313 -1.34 25.79 23.56
CA ARG A 313 -0.61 25.81 24.84
C ARG A 313 0.38 24.62 24.91
N ASP A 314 0.31 23.80 25.96
CA ASP A 314 1.12 22.59 26.14
C ASP A 314 0.57 21.36 25.40
N GLU A 315 -0.62 21.46 24.81
CA GLU A 315 -1.23 20.39 24.03
C GLU A 315 -0.74 20.39 22.57
N ASN A 316 -0.92 19.25 21.91
CA ASN A 316 -0.65 19.13 20.49
C ASN A 316 -1.73 19.89 19.70
N ARG A 317 -1.31 20.76 18.75
CA ARG A 317 -2.22 21.51 17.88
C ARG A 317 -3.19 20.64 17.07
N TRP A 318 -2.85 19.36 16.85
CA TRP A 318 -3.69 18.38 16.15
C TRP A 318 -4.56 17.53 17.10
N SER A 319 -4.76 17.97 18.34
CA SER A 319 -5.68 17.33 19.29
C SER A 319 -7.14 17.71 18.99
N GLY A 320 -8.07 17.15 19.76
CA GLY A 320 -9.49 17.48 19.68
C GLY A 320 -10.31 16.59 18.75
N ARG A 321 -11.62 16.67 18.91
CA ARG A 321 -12.58 15.80 18.22
C ARG A 321 -12.58 16.03 16.70
N MET A 322 -12.51 17.29 16.26
CA MET A 322 -12.48 17.63 14.83
C MET A 322 -11.26 17.04 14.12
N ALA A 323 -10.07 17.13 14.74
CA ALA A 323 -8.85 16.54 14.21
C ALA A 323 -8.97 15.01 14.08
N MET A 324 -9.48 14.33 15.12
CA MET A 324 -9.76 12.90 15.08
C MET A 324 -10.69 12.52 13.92
N ARG A 325 -11.76 13.30 13.69
CA ARG A 325 -12.70 13.03 12.59
C ARG A 325 -12.10 13.28 11.22
N CYS A 326 -11.21 14.26 11.09
CA CYS A 326 -10.44 14.45 9.86
C CYS A 326 -9.55 13.23 9.59
N HIS A 327 -8.86 12.69 10.59
CA HIS A 327 -8.05 11.49 10.44
C HIS A 327 -8.89 10.27 10.05
N ASP A 328 -10.08 10.09 10.64
CA ASP A 328 -10.97 8.98 10.28
C ASP A 328 -11.48 9.12 8.83
N ALA A 329 -11.79 10.35 8.41
CA ALA A 329 -12.34 10.62 7.07
C ALA A 329 -11.29 10.62 5.96
N TYR A 330 -10.06 11.06 6.25
CA TYR A 330 -9.03 11.37 5.26
C TYR A 330 -7.70 10.63 5.49
N GLY A 331 -7.46 10.05 6.66
CA GLY A 331 -6.19 9.44 7.03
C GLY A 331 -5.04 10.43 7.16
N PHE A 332 -3.87 9.92 7.55
CA PHE A 332 -2.65 10.72 7.71
C PHE A 332 -1.99 10.99 6.35
N GLN A 333 -2.32 12.13 5.72
CA GLN A 333 -1.75 12.52 4.43
C GLN A 333 -1.59 14.03 4.27
N ASN A 334 -0.60 14.44 3.47
CA ASN A 334 -0.38 15.84 3.12
C ASN A 334 -0.97 16.14 1.74
N ILE A 335 -1.81 17.17 1.67
CA ILE A 335 -2.41 17.68 0.43
C ILE A 335 -2.13 19.17 0.39
N ALA A 336 -1.26 19.59 -0.53
CA ALA A 336 -0.82 20.98 -0.63
C ALA A 336 -2.01 21.95 -0.69
N GLY A 337 -2.03 22.90 0.25
CA GLY A 337 -3.08 23.92 0.39
C GLY A 337 -4.39 23.47 1.04
N TYR A 338 -4.54 22.17 1.37
CA TYR A 338 -5.74 21.62 1.99
C TYR A 338 -5.46 20.99 3.34
N LEU A 339 -4.59 19.97 3.38
CA LEU A 339 -4.34 19.15 4.58
C LEU A 339 -2.85 19.04 4.88
N GLU A 340 -2.51 19.18 6.16
CA GLU A 340 -1.26 18.80 6.78
C GLU A 340 -1.55 17.67 7.79
N ASN A 341 -0.88 16.54 7.64
CA ASN A 341 -1.11 15.33 8.43
C ASN A 341 -2.58 14.84 8.41
N GLY A 342 -3.38 15.19 7.40
CA GLY A 342 -4.80 14.84 7.31
C GLY A 342 -5.77 15.86 7.91
N ILE A 343 -5.27 16.99 8.44
CA ILE A 343 -6.05 18.05 9.09
C ILE A 343 -5.82 19.39 8.36
N PRO A 344 -6.77 20.34 8.34
CA PRO A 344 -6.54 21.66 7.74
C PRO A 344 -5.25 22.33 8.22
N THR A 345 -4.53 22.98 7.31
CA THR A 345 -3.17 23.49 7.56
C THR A 345 -3.11 24.57 8.65
N GLN A 346 -4.19 25.33 8.81
CA GLN A 346 -4.32 26.39 9.81
C GLN A 346 -4.96 25.91 11.11
N TYR A 347 -5.24 24.60 11.23
CA TYR A 347 -5.86 24.04 12.42
C TYR A 347 -4.98 24.23 13.66
N GLY A 348 -5.62 24.54 14.77
CA GLY A 348 -5.02 24.65 16.08
C GLY A 348 -6.05 24.37 17.17
N PHE A 349 -5.86 23.27 17.89
CA PHE A 349 -6.66 22.95 19.07
C PHE A 349 -6.55 24.03 20.16
N GLY A 350 -7.63 24.28 20.90
CA GLY A 350 -7.67 25.14 22.08
C GLY A 350 -8.38 26.48 21.87
N ALA A 351 -8.63 26.90 20.62
CA ALA A 351 -9.34 28.16 20.36
C ALA A 351 -10.83 28.06 20.70
N GLU A 352 -11.42 26.87 20.64
CA GLU A 352 -12.81 26.61 21.00
C GLU A 352 -13.10 27.01 22.45
N PHE A 353 -12.20 26.72 23.39
CA PHE A 353 -12.39 27.06 24.81
C PHE A 353 -12.41 28.57 25.03
N ILE A 354 -11.51 29.28 24.35
CA ILE A 354 -11.40 30.74 24.44
C ILE A 354 -12.64 31.39 23.83
N VAL A 355 -13.06 30.95 22.65
CA VAL A 355 -14.24 31.49 21.98
C VAL A 355 -15.50 31.21 22.78
N MET A 356 -15.69 29.98 23.27
CA MET A 356 -16.84 29.61 24.11
C MET A 356 -16.91 30.45 25.39
N ASP A 357 -15.76 30.68 26.03
CA ASP A 357 -15.69 31.45 27.25
C ASP A 357 -15.93 32.96 27.01
N VAL A 358 -15.34 33.54 25.97
CA VAL A 358 -15.57 34.95 25.60
C VAL A 358 -17.03 35.16 25.18
N HIS A 359 -17.63 34.19 24.49
CA HIS A 359 -19.06 34.21 24.16
C HIS A 359 -19.94 34.22 25.41
N SER A 360 -19.62 33.41 26.42
CA SER A 360 -20.45 33.23 27.63
C SER A 360 -20.27 34.33 28.68
N ASN A 361 -19.03 34.80 28.88
CA ASN A 361 -18.66 35.70 29.98
C ASN A 361 -18.35 37.15 29.52
N GLY A 362 -18.51 37.45 28.23
CA GLY A 362 -18.15 38.73 27.63
C GLY A 362 -16.64 38.89 27.39
N LEU A 363 -16.22 40.12 27.04
CA LEU A 363 -14.87 40.46 26.53
C LEU A 363 -13.71 40.38 27.55
N ASN A 364 -13.75 39.52 28.59
CA ASN A 364 -12.60 39.31 29.46
C ASN A 364 -11.53 38.41 28.79
N LYS A 365 -11.11 38.80 27.58
CA LYS A 365 -10.08 38.11 26.78
C LYS A 365 -8.69 38.13 27.43
N TYR A 366 -8.43 39.12 28.30
CA TYR A 366 -7.12 39.30 28.94
C TYR A 366 -6.72 38.12 29.81
N LYS A 367 -7.66 37.34 30.36
CA LYS A 367 -7.34 36.13 31.14
C LYS A 367 -6.74 35.00 30.30
N TRP A 368 -6.90 35.04 28.98
CA TRP A 368 -6.38 34.03 28.06
C TRP A 368 -5.04 34.44 27.44
N VAL A 369 -4.59 35.68 27.67
CA VAL A 369 -3.32 36.18 27.13
C VAL A 369 -2.15 35.47 27.81
N THR A 370 -1.18 35.04 27.01
CA THR A 370 0.08 34.44 27.46
C THR A 370 1.25 35.05 26.70
N ASP A 371 2.48 34.66 27.03
CA ASP A 371 3.69 35.09 26.30
C ASP A 371 3.65 34.69 24.81
N PHE A 372 2.85 33.68 24.45
CA PHE A 372 2.73 33.14 23.09
C PHE A 372 1.39 33.46 22.40
N LEU A 373 0.36 33.89 23.15
CA LEU A 373 -0.98 34.21 22.66
C LEU A 373 -1.36 35.64 23.05
N GLY A 374 -1.37 36.55 22.08
CA GLY A 374 -1.71 37.95 22.31
C GLY A 374 -3.21 38.24 22.27
N ALA A 375 -3.63 39.37 22.85
CA ALA A 375 -5.03 39.82 22.78
C ALA A 375 -5.53 40.02 21.34
N GLY A 376 -4.65 40.47 20.43
CA GLY A 376 -4.98 40.62 19.01
C GLY A 376 -5.18 39.29 18.27
N ASP A 377 -4.48 38.23 18.69
CA ASP A 377 -4.72 36.87 18.15
C ASP A 377 -6.11 36.38 18.55
N ILE A 378 -6.54 36.67 19.78
CA ILE A 378 -7.89 36.35 20.28
C ILE A 378 -8.96 37.15 19.52
N ASP A 379 -8.75 38.45 19.27
CA ASP A 379 -9.68 39.24 18.48
C ASP A 379 -9.80 38.70 17.05
N ARG A 380 -8.66 38.35 16.42
CA ARG A 380 -8.63 37.75 15.09
C ARG A 380 -9.41 36.44 15.06
N ILE A 381 -9.21 35.53 16.02
CA ILE A 381 -9.87 34.23 15.99
C ILE A 381 -11.39 34.34 16.16
N ILE A 382 -11.87 35.29 16.96
CA ILE A 382 -13.30 35.57 17.11
C ILE A 382 -13.88 36.08 15.79
N ILE A 383 -13.16 36.94 15.06
CA ILE A 383 -13.58 37.44 13.75
C ILE A 383 -13.66 36.30 12.73
N GLU A 384 -12.62 35.47 12.63
CA GLU A 384 -12.58 34.34 11.70
C GLU A 384 -13.65 33.29 12.01
N TRP A 385 -13.84 32.94 13.29
CA TRP A 385 -14.90 32.05 13.74
C TRP A 385 -16.29 32.57 13.33
N ARG A 386 -16.60 33.83 13.59
CA ARG A 386 -17.86 34.46 13.16
C ARG A 386 -18.00 34.49 11.64
N SER A 387 -16.90 34.69 10.92
CA SER A 387 -16.88 34.62 9.44
C SER A 387 -17.29 33.22 8.95
N LEU A 388 -16.76 32.16 9.55
CA LEU A 388 -17.13 30.78 9.27
C LEU A 388 -18.60 30.48 9.60
N LEU A 389 -19.14 31.02 10.70
CA LEU A 389 -20.56 30.89 11.03
C LEU A 389 -21.45 31.59 10.00
N ARG A 390 -21.10 32.80 9.57
CA ARG A 390 -21.83 33.51 8.50
C ARG A 390 -21.76 32.76 7.18
N GLN A 391 -20.59 32.24 6.83
CA GLN A 391 -20.40 31.42 5.64
C GLN A 391 -21.32 30.20 5.68
N THR A 392 -21.37 29.49 6.81
CA THR A 392 -22.28 28.35 7.04
C THR A 392 -23.75 28.76 6.88
N LEU A 393 -24.16 29.87 7.52
CA LEU A 393 -25.53 30.38 7.49
C LEU A 393 -25.98 30.74 6.06
N HIS A 394 -25.11 31.36 5.27
CA HIS A 394 -25.42 31.82 3.91
C HIS A 394 -25.11 30.78 2.82
N SER A 395 -24.54 29.63 3.18
CA SER A 395 -24.29 28.55 2.24
C SER A 395 -25.59 27.93 1.70
N PRO A 396 -25.59 27.34 0.49
CA PRO A 396 -26.75 26.68 -0.09
C PRO A 396 -27.43 25.65 0.83
N ALA A 397 -28.74 25.46 0.64
CA ALA A 397 -29.48 24.43 1.35
C ALA A 397 -29.04 23.03 0.91
N LEU A 398 -28.98 22.10 1.86
CA LEU A 398 -28.80 20.67 1.63
C LEU A 398 -29.99 19.96 2.27
N GLU A 399 -30.56 18.98 1.58
CA GLU A 399 -31.57 18.06 2.13
C GLU A 399 -30.89 17.09 3.11
N TRP A 400 -30.51 17.63 4.26
CA TRP A 400 -29.80 16.93 5.32
C TRP A 400 -30.11 17.62 6.65
N GLU A 401 -30.93 16.99 7.49
CA GLU A 401 -31.41 17.54 8.76
C GLU A 401 -30.29 18.11 9.63
N ARG A 402 -29.17 17.38 9.71
CA ARG A 402 -28.01 17.80 10.49
C ARG A 402 -27.37 19.11 9.98
N TRP A 403 -27.34 19.32 8.67
CA TRP A 403 -26.89 20.60 8.08
C TRP A 403 -27.87 21.72 8.37
N ILE A 404 -29.17 21.44 8.31
CA ILE A 404 -30.22 22.41 8.63
C ILE A 404 -30.08 22.86 10.10
N HIS A 405 -29.98 21.92 11.04
CA HIS A 405 -29.76 22.22 12.46
C HIS A 405 -28.46 22.97 12.70
N PHE A 406 -27.37 22.63 12.00
CA PHE A 406 -26.11 23.33 12.14
C PHE A 406 -26.21 24.79 11.68
N LYS A 407 -26.93 25.07 10.58
CA LYS A 407 -27.21 26.43 10.13
C LYS A 407 -28.09 27.21 11.10
N GLU A 408 -29.08 26.57 11.70
CA GLU A 408 -29.94 27.20 12.72
C GLU A 408 -29.15 27.56 13.98
N LEU A 409 -28.25 26.67 14.42
CA LEU A 409 -27.36 26.95 15.55
C LEU A 409 -26.40 28.10 15.23
N ALA A 410 -25.83 28.13 14.02
CA ALA A 410 -25.00 29.25 13.57
C ALA A 410 -25.75 30.58 13.58
N ARG A 411 -27.02 30.60 13.16
CA ARG A 411 -27.88 31.79 13.26
C ARG A 411 -28.05 32.24 14.70
N LYS A 412 -28.45 31.31 15.58
CA LYS A 412 -28.68 31.59 17.00
C LYS A 412 -27.46 32.24 17.66
N ILE A 413 -26.28 31.65 17.48
CA ILE A 413 -25.02 32.18 18.06
C ILE A 413 -24.66 33.56 17.49
N LEU A 414 -24.89 33.79 16.20
CA LEU A 414 -24.64 35.09 15.58
C LEU A 414 -25.59 36.18 16.09
N ASP A 415 -26.84 35.83 16.42
CA ASP A 415 -27.84 36.75 16.97
C ASP A 415 -27.60 37.08 18.45
N GLU A 416 -26.99 36.16 19.21
CA GLU A 416 -26.63 36.35 20.64
C GLU A 416 -25.48 37.34 20.86
N THR A 417 -24.71 37.68 19.83
CA THR A 417 -23.50 38.51 19.95
C THR A 417 -23.37 39.58 18.88
N GLU A 418 -23.21 40.83 19.30
CA GLU A 418 -22.86 41.92 18.38
C GLU A 418 -21.40 41.79 17.90
N SER A 419 -21.17 42.11 16.62
CA SER A 419 -19.80 42.10 16.08
C SER A 419 -18.98 43.20 16.74
N PRO A 420 -17.73 42.95 17.17
CA PRO A 420 -16.84 44.00 17.66
C PRO A 420 -16.40 44.98 16.55
N THR A 421 -16.89 44.78 15.32
CA THR A 421 -16.67 45.68 14.19
C THR A 421 -17.45 46.97 14.41
N LEU A 422 -16.73 48.07 14.67
CA LEU A 422 -17.27 49.43 14.67
C LEU A 422 -18.04 49.68 13.37
N LYS A 423 -19.36 49.82 13.48
CA LYS A 423 -20.22 50.26 12.36
C LYS A 423 -20.13 51.78 12.16
N ASP A 424 -19.85 52.50 13.24
CA ASP A 424 -19.63 53.94 13.25
C ASP A 424 -18.16 54.22 12.97
N LEU A 425 -17.80 54.21 11.68
CA LEU A 425 -16.50 54.65 11.23
C LEU A 425 -16.41 56.18 11.36
N PRO A 426 -15.27 56.74 11.81
CA PRO A 426 -15.09 58.19 11.81
C PRO A 426 -15.24 58.73 10.38
N PRO A 427 -15.74 59.96 10.20
CA PRO A 427 -15.81 60.57 8.89
C PRO A 427 -14.41 60.64 8.28
N LEU A 428 -14.28 60.30 7.00
CA LEU A 428 -13.00 60.42 6.28
C LEU A 428 -12.43 61.84 6.46
N GLU A 429 -11.15 61.92 6.80
CA GLU A 429 -10.45 63.21 6.88
C GLU A 429 -10.40 63.88 5.51
N TYR A 430 -10.24 65.21 5.49
CA TYR A 430 -10.21 65.99 4.23
C TYR A 430 -9.18 65.45 3.23
N GLU A 431 -8.01 65.02 3.72
CA GLU A 431 -6.92 64.45 2.92
C GLU A 431 -7.31 63.10 2.28
N GLN A 432 -8.08 62.27 3.00
CA GLN A 432 -8.57 60.97 2.54
C GLN A 432 -9.71 61.09 1.51
N LYS A 433 -10.38 62.24 1.46
CA LYS A 433 -11.38 62.58 0.44
C LYS A 433 -10.75 63.10 -0.85
N GLN A 434 -9.46 63.46 -0.83
CA GLN A 434 -8.76 63.90 -2.02
C GLN A 434 -8.28 62.71 -2.85
N ARG A 435 -8.23 62.89 -4.17
CA ARG A 435 -7.70 61.88 -5.09
C ARG A 435 -6.21 61.70 -4.83
N VAL A 436 -5.83 60.58 -4.21
CA VAL A 436 -4.42 60.24 -4.00
C VAL A 436 -3.77 59.98 -5.36
N ASN A 437 -2.77 60.77 -5.70
CA ASN A 437 -2.00 60.62 -6.93
C ASN A 437 -0.75 59.79 -6.65
N HIS A 438 -0.78 58.49 -6.94
CA HIS A 438 0.32 57.54 -6.70
C HIS A 438 1.48 57.68 -7.71
N ALA A 439 1.84 58.91 -8.07
CA ALA A 439 3.00 59.14 -8.93
C ALA A 439 4.28 59.08 -8.07
N LEU A 440 5.07 58.01 -8.23
CA LEU A 440 6.42 57.94 -7.72
C LEU A 440 7.28 58.99 -8.43
N ARG A 441 7.62 60.09 -7.73
CA ARG A 441 8.65 61.01 -8.19
C ARG A 441 10.02 60.40 -7.91
N MET A 442 10.59 59.72 -8.90
CA MET A 442 12.01 59.34 -8.85
C MET A 442 12.86 60.60 -8.99
N ARG A 443 13.81 60.80 -8.07
CA ARG A 443 14.84 61.84 -8.15
C ARG A 443 16.10 61.29 -8.80
#